data_AF-A0A9E6WFM0-F1
#
_entry.id   AF-A0A9E6WFM0-F1
#
_cell.length_a   1.000
_cell.length_b   1.000
_cell.length_c   1.000
_cell.angle_alpha   90.00
_cell.angle_beta   90.00
_cell.angle_gamma   90.00
#
_symmetry.space_group_name_H-M   'P 1'
#
loop_
_entity.id
_entity.type
_entity.pdbx_description
1 polymer ?
#
loop_
_entity_poly.entity_id
_entity_poly.type
_entity_poly.pdbx_seq_one_letter_code
_entity_poly.pdbx_strand_id
1 'polypeptide(L)' 'MGTLFLALGLVLIVEGLAYVLAPSLVERMLEALRMLPEAARRQIGALAIVSGLILLWIAHALGALG' A
#
# COMPACT_ATOMS: atom_id res chain seq x y z
N MET A 1 10.48 15.75 11.33
CA MET A 1 11.16 15.61 10.02
C MET A 1 11.77 14.22 9.81
N GLY A 2 12.53 13.65 10.75
CA GLY A 2 13.11 12.30 10.59
C GLY A 2 12.10 11.17 10.33
N THR A 3 10.94 11.20 11.01
CA THR A 3 9.87 10.20 10.83
C THR A 3 9.31 10.14 9.40
N LEU A 4 9.29 11.26 8.68
CA LEU A 4 8.85 11.30 7.28
C LEU A 4 9.82 10.55 6.37
N PHE A 5 11.12 10.78 6.53
CA PHE A 5 12.15 10.05 5.79
C PHE A 5 12.15 8.55 6.13
N LEU A 6 11.89 8.19 7.40
CA LEU A 6 11.75 6.80 7.81
C LEU A 6 10.54 6.14 7.13
N ALA A 7 9.37 6.77 7.18
CA ALA A 7 8.16 6.24 6.55
C ALA A 7 8.33 6.09 5.03
N LEU A 8 8.91 7.09 4.36
CA LEU A 8 9.21 7.02 2.93
C LEU A 8 10.25 5.93 2.61
N GLY A 9 11.32 5.81 3.40
CA GLY A 9 12.35 4.79 3.22
C GLY A 9 11.79 3.38 3.37
N LEU A 10 10.94 3.15 4.38
CA LEU A 10 10.28 1.85 4.58
C LEU A 10 9.35 1.50 3.42
N VAL A 11 8.54 2.46 2.92
CA VAL A 11 7.68 2.24 1.75
C VAL A 11 8.52 1.87 0.53
N LEU A 12 9.63 2.58 0.27
CA LEU A 12 10.52 2.27 -0.87
C LEU A 12 11.18 0.90 -0.74
N ILE A 13 11.60 0.50 0.46
CA ILE A 13 12.17 -0.83 0.70
C ILE A 13 11.12 -1.91 0.45
N VAL A 14 9.91 -1.77 1.00
CA VAL A 14 8.83 -2.75 0.84
C VAL A 14 8.41 -2.88 -0.63
N GLU A 15 8.20 -1.75 -1.31
CA GLU A 15 7.87 -1.73 -2.75
C GLU A 15 9.02 -2.34 -3.57
N GLY A 16 10.27 -1.94 -3.32
CA GLY A 16 11.45 -2.47 -4.01
C GLY A 16 11.62 -3.98 -3.83
N LEU A 17 11.36 -4.49 -2.62
CA LEU A 17 11.40 -5.93 -2.34
C LEU A 17 10.36 -6.69 -3.16
N ALA A 18 9.15 -6.17 -3.32
CA ALA A 18 8.14 -6.82 -4.18
C ALA A 18 8.65 -6.99 -5.62
N TYR A 19 9.33 -5.98 -6.17
CA TYR A 19 9.92 -6.04 -7.52
C TYR A 19 11.12 -7.00 -7.60
N VAL A 20 11.98 -7.05 -6.57
CA VAL A 20 13.20 -7.88 -6.60
C VAL A 20 12.91 -9.35 -6.30
N LEU A 21 12.08 -9.65 -5.31
CA LEU A 21 11.81 -11.04 -4.86
C LEU A 21 10.76 -11.73 -5.72
N ALA A 22 9.73 -11.02 -6.18
CA ALA A 22 8.57 -11.63 -6.82
C ALA A 22 8.03 -10.79 -8.00
N PRO A 23 8.85 -10.48 -9.02
CA PRO A 23 8.41 -9.67 -10.17
C PRO A 23 7.20 -10.28 -10.89
N SER A 24 7.15 -11.62 -11.00
CA SER A 24 6.03 -12.34 -11.63
C SER A 24 4.71 -12.24 -10.85
N LEU A 25 4.75 -12.01 -9.54
CA LEU A 25 3.54 -11.78 -8.74
C LEU A 25 2.96 -10.41 -9.04
N VAL A 26 3.81 -9.39 -9.19
CA VAL A 26 3.41 -8.03 -9.55
C VAL A 26 2.76 -8.02 -10.93
N GLU A 27 3.36 -8.68 -11.92
CA GLU A 27 2.76 -8.82 -13.26
C GLU A 27 1.37 -9.47 -13.22
N ARG A 28 1.23 -10.60 -12.51
CA ARG A 28 -0.05 -11.28 -12.35
C ARG A 28 -1.11 -10.43 -11.66
N MET A 29 -0.72 -9.66 -10.63
CA MET A 29 -1.62 -8.71 -9.98
C MET A 29 -2.08 -7.62 -10.95
N LEU A 30 -1.17 -7.07 -11.75
CA LEU A 30 -1.50 -6.06 -12.75
C LEU A 30 -2.42 -6.61 -13.84
N GLU A 31 -2.19 -7.84 -14.32
CA GLU A 31 -3.08 -8.53 -15.25
C GLU A 31 -4.48 -8.71 -14.66
N ALA A 32 -4.58 -9.21 -13.42
CA ALA A 32 -5.86 -9.36 -12.73
C ALA A 32 -6.59 -8.02 -12.58
N LEU A 33 -5.88 -6.95 -12.19
CA LEU A 33 -6.44 -5.60 -12.11
C LEU A 33 -6.87 -5.05 -13.47
N ARG A 34 -6.17 -5.43 -14.55
CA ARG A 34 -6.52 -5.06 -15.93
C ARG A 34 -7.80 -5.72 -16.42
N MET A 35 -8.12 -6.92 -15.95
CA MET A 35 -9.37 -7.62 -16.28
C MET A 35 -10.60 -7.03 -15.58
N LEU A 36 -10.42 -6.23 -14.53
CA LEU A 36 -11.52 -5.60 -13.80
C LEU A 36 -12.07 -4.36 -14.55
N PRO A 37 -13.40 -4.13 -14.52
CA PRO A 37 -14.01 -2.89 -14.95
C PRO A 37 -13.43 -1.69 -14.19
N GLU A 38 -13.38 -0.52 -14.83
CA GLU A 38 -12.81 0.70 -14.24
C GLU A 38 -13.44 1.07 -12.89
N ALA A 39 -14.78 0.93 -12.77
CA ALA A 39 -15.50 1.19 -11.53
C ALA A 39 -15.02 0.28 -10.38
N ALA A 40 -14.83 -1.01 -10.65
CA ALA A 40 -14.34 -1.97 -9.65
C ALA A 40 -12.88 -1.67 -9.25
N ARG A 41 -12.02 -1.30 -10.21
CA ARG A 41 -10.63 -0.90 -9.92
C ARG A 41 -10.60 0.34 -9.02
N ARG A 42 -11.44 1.34 -9.29
CA ARG A 42 -11.59 2.53 -8.44
C ARG A 42 -12.06 2.19 -7.04
N GLN A 43 -13.00 1.24 -6.92
CA GLN A 43 -13.53 0.81 -5.64
C GLN A 43 -12.49 0.07 -4.79
N ILE A 44 -11.66 -0.79 -5.40
CA ILE A 44 -10.52 -1.42 -4.74
C ILE A 44 -9.54 -0.36 -4.22
N GLY A 45 -9.18 0.62 -5.06
CA GLY A 45 -8.31 1.72 -4.64
C GLY A 45 -8.89 2.53 -3.47
N ALA A 46 -10.20 2.84 -3.52
CA ALA A 46 -10.87 3.52 -2.42
C ALA A 46 -10.86 2.70 -1.12
N LEU A 47 -11.13 1.40 -1.21
CA LEU A 47 -11.06 0.50 -0.05
C LEU A 47 -9.64 0.42 0.53
N ALA A 48 -8.61 0.40 -0.31
CA ALA A 48 -7.22 0.40 0.13
C ALA A 48 -6.84 1.72 0.87
N ILE A 49 -7.33 2.86 0.39
CA ILE A 49 -7.11 4.15 1.07
C ILE A 49 -7.83 4.17 2.42
N VAL A 50 -9.10 3.77 2.45
CA VAL A 50 -9.90 3.76 3.68
C VAL A 50 -9.31 2.80 4.72
N SER A 51 -8.90 1.61 4.30
CA SER A 51 -8.25 0.65 5.21
C SER A 51 -6.91 1.18 5.73
N GLY A 52 -6.09 1.79 4.87
CA GLY A 52 -4.84 2.44 5.27
C GLY A 52 -5.07 3.54 6.31
N LEU A 53 -6.09 4.38 6.13
CA LEU A 53 -6.46 5.41 7.09
C LEU A 53 -6.91 4.83 8.43
N ILE A 54 -7.71 3.76 8.41
CA ILE A 54 -8.14 3.05 9.63
C ILE A 54 -6.92 2.50 10.37
N LEU A 55 -5.96 1.89 9.67
CA LEU A 55 -4.73 1.37 10.28
C LEU A 55 -3.88 2.48 10.89
N LEU A 56 -3.72 3.63 10.21
CA LEU A 56 -3.03 4.79 10.77
C LEU A 56 -3.73 5.33 12.02
N TRP A 57 -5.07 5.36 12.01
CA TRP A 57 -5.83 5.79 13.18
C TRP A 57 -5.65 4.82 14.36
N ILE A 58 -5.68 3.51 14.11
CA ILE A 58 -5.40 2.50 15.14
C ILE A 58 -3.97 2.68 15.68
N ALA A 59 -2.97 2.81 14.81
CA ALA A 59 -1.59 3.04 15.21
C ALA A 59 -1.45 4.30 16.07
N HIS A 60 -2.16 5.37 15.72
CA HIS A 60 -2.21 6.60 16.50
C HIS A 60 -2.87 6.38 17.87
N ALA A 61 -4.02 5.68 17.90
CA ALA A 61 -4.74 5.38 19.14
C ALA A 61 -3.92 4.50 20.09
N LEU A 62 -3.04 3.63 19.55
CA LEU A 62 -2.11 2.81 20.31
C LEU A 62 -0.84 3.56 20.76
N GLY A 63 -0.73 4.86 20.45
CA GLY A 63 0.40 5.70 20.85
C GLY A 63 1.64 5.56 19.97
N ALA A 64 1.55 4.89 18.82
CA ALA A 64 2.69 4.75 17.90
C ALA A 64 3.06 6.04 17.16
N LEU A 65 2.15 7.03 17.17
CA LEU A 65 2.32 8.33 16.52
C LEU A 65 2.40 9.51 17.53
N GLY A 66 2.57 9.20 18.83
CA GLY A 66 2.66 10.18 19.92
C GLY A 66 4.10 10.49 20.35
#